data_AF-A0A6F8TBC7-F1
#
_entry.id   AF-A0A6F8TBC7-F1
#
_cell.length_a   1.000
_cell.length_b   1.000
_cell.length_c   1.000
_cell.angle_alpha   90.00
_cell.angle_beta   90.00
_cell.angle_gamma   90.00
#
_symmetry.space_group_name_H-M   'P 1'
#
loop_
_entity.id
_entity.type
_entity.pdbx_description
1 polymer ?
#
loop_
_entity_poly.entity_id
_entity_poly.type
_entity_poly.pdbx_seq_one_letter_code
_entity_poly.pdbx_strand_id
1 'polypeptide(L)'
;MLSVKSIDNYTGIIRPSGIIDKNLIKAEERGILRVLLSLLLQENTQSIIVKKINSSARYGRLKKALFEYNKILKSTHILNLIDNMALRKAIRSARNRTEAYHQLQGLIRKVYRGVFKGKKIVNNRVSAHAVRLVANCIIAYNGIILNTIYEKMLKAGVSQDIIDEFIRISPIAWAHIAFTGKYSFKKSNGDINIAAMVEELEKHLRQHFWKVT
;
A
#
# COMPACT_ATOMS: atom_id res chain seq x y z
N MET A 1 17.73 -4.31 -16.71
CA MET A 1 18.31 -2.97 -16.43
C MET A 1 18.97 -2.49 -17.70
N LEU A 2 19.07 -1.18 -17.92
CA LEU A 2 19.67 -0.64 -19.14
C LEU A 2 20.92 0.17 -18.80
N SER A 3 21.85 0.18 -19.74
CA SER A 3 23.12 0.88 -19.57
C SER A 3 23.20 2.12 -20.43
N VAL A 4 24.08 3.00 -19.99
CA VAL A 4 24.55 4.18 -20.69
C VAL A 4 25.77 3.85 -21.58
N LYS A 5 26.51 2.79 -21.24
CA LYS A 5 27.71 2.32 -21.95
C LYS A 5 27.40 1.04 -22.74
N SER A 6 28.31 0.61 -23.63
CA SER A 6 28.15 -0.68 -24.32
C SER A 6 27.99 -1.82 -23.32
N ILE A 7 27.16 -2.80 -23.68
CA ILE A 7 26.85 -3.99 -22.87
C ILE A 7 28.10 -4.83 -22.64
N ASP A 8 29.04 -4.83 -23.60
CA ASP A 8 30.29 -5.60 -23.54
C ASP A 8 31.20 -5.18 -22.38
N ASN A 9 30.99 -3.99 -21.82
CA ASN A 9 31.74 -3.49 -20.67
C ASN A 9 31.32 -4.15 -19.34
N TYR A 10 30.29 -5.02 -19.34
CA TYR A 10 29.72 -5.61 -18.14
C TYR A 10 29.92 -7.13 -18.11
N THR A 11 30.90 -7.58 -17.33
CA THR A 11 31.24 -9.02 -17.20
C THR A 11 30.57 -9.70 -16.00
N GLY A 12 29.98 -8.94 -15.08
CA GLY A 12 29.38 -9.44 -13.83
C GLY A 12 28.09 -10.26 -13.99
N ILE A 13 27.57 -10.73 -12.85
CA ILE A 13 26.35 -11.55 -12.74
C ILE A 13 25.11 -10.79 -13.22
N ILE A 14 25.04 -9.48 -12.95
CA ILE A 14 23.96 -8.60 -13.41
C ILE A 14 24.45 -7.84 -14.64
N ARG A 15 23.81 -8.08 -15.80
CA ARG A 15 24.14 -7.41 -17.06
C ARG A 15 22.98 -6.55 -17.56
N PRO A 16 23.26 -5.41 -18.19
CA PRO A 16 22.24 -4.60 -18.82
C PRO A 16 21.69 -5.31 -20.07
N SER A 17 20.38 -5.19 -20.30
CA SER A 17 19.67 -5.81 -21.43
C SER A 17 19.68 -4.95 -22.69
N GLY A 18 20.33 -3.78 -22.66
CA GLY A 18 20.24 -2.78 -23.71
C GLY A 18 20.87 -1.45 -23.32
N ILE A 19 20.97 -0.56 -24.30
CA ILE A 19 21.57 0.79 -24.16
C ILE A 19 20.45 1.84 -24.23
N ILE A 20 20.54 2.87 -23.39
CA ILE A 20 19.62 4.01 -23.37
C ILE A 20 20.00 5.01 -24.46
N ASP A 21 19.02 5.50 -25.21
CA ASP A 21 19.22 6.58 -26.17
C ASP A 21 19.27 7.94 -25.46
N LYS A 22 20.48 8.33 -25.04
CA LYS A 22 20.73 9.63 -24.42
C LYS A 22 20.47 10.81 -25.35
N ASN A 23 20.69 10.64 -26.65
CA ASN A 23 20.58 11.73 -27.61
C ASN A 23 19.11 12.11 -27.79
N LEU A 24 18.21 11.12 -27.79
CA LEU A 24 16.79 11.36 -27.80
C LEU A 24 16.30 12.08 -26.53
N ILE A 25 16.81 11.70 -25.36
CA ILE A 25 16.47 12.38 -24.09
C ILE A 25 16.91 13.85 -24.15
N LYS A 26 18.16 14.11 -24.55
CA LYS A 26 18.70 15.48 -24.67
C LYS A 26 17.93 16.31 -25.69
N ALA A 27 17.59 15.73 -26.84
CA ALA A 27 16.85 16.42 -27.89
C ALA A 27 15.46 16.89 -27.44
N GLU A 28 14.82 16.18 -26.51
CA GLU A 28 13.48 16.49 -25.99
C GLU A 28 13.50 16.98 -24.53
N GLU A 29 14.66 17.40 -24.02
CA GLU A 29 14.86 17.77 -22.61
C GLU A 29 13.84 18.81 -22.14
N ARG A 30 13.63 19.87 -22.92
CA ARG A 30 12.63 20.91 -22.61
C ARG A 30 11.21 20.36 -22.54
N GLY A 31 10.87 19.41 -23.41
CA GLY A 31 9.55 18.77 -23.42
C GLY A 31 9.34 17.88 -22.19
N ILE A 32 10.37 17.10 -21.83
CA ILE A 32 10.37 16.27 -20.62
C ILE A 32 10.20 17.15 -19.38
N LEU A 33 11.01 18.21 -19.25
CA LEU A 33 10.94 19.15 -18.13
C LEU A 33 9.57 19.79 -18.01
N ARG A 34 8.97 20.25 -19.11
CA ARG A 34 7.61 20.81 -19.09
C ARG A 34 6.58 19.82 -18.56
N VAL A 35 6.65 18.56 -19.01
CA VAL A 35 5.75 17.50 -18.52
C VAL A 35 5.94 17.28 -17.01
N LEU A 36 7.19 17.19 -16.54
CA LEU A 36 7.49 16.98 -15.12
C LEU A 36 7.06 18.18 -14.27
N LEU A 37 7.32 19.40 -14.71
CA LEU A 37 6.93 20.62 -14.01
C LEU A 37 5.40 20.75 -13.92
N SER A 38 4.66 20.50 -15.00
CA SER A 38 3.18 20.52 -14.95
C SER A 38 2.60 19.49 -13.99
N LEU A 39 3.28 18.35 -13.79
CA LEU A 39 2.89 17.34 -12.80
C LEU A 39 3.23 17.77 -11.37
N LEU A 40 4.43 18.32 -11.15
CA LEU A 40 4.89 18.78 -9.84
C LEU A 40 4.07 19.97 -9.33
N LEU A 41 3.77 20.93 -10.21
CA LEU A 41 2.95 22.11 -9.92
C LEU A 41 1.45 21.79 -9.82
N GLN A 42 1.04 20.55 -10.15
CA GLN A 42 -0.36 20.10 -10.16
C GLN A 42 -1.30 20.94 -11.05
N GLU A 43 -0.76 21.73 -11.98
CA GLU A 43 -1.52 22.53 -12.95
C GLU A 43 -2.32 21.65 -13.91
N ASN A 44 -1.88 20.40 -14.11
CA ASN A 44 -2.58 19.40 -14.91
C ASN A 44 -2.54 18.04 -14.22
N THR A 45 -3.59 17.25 -14.43
CA THR A 45 -3.61 15.86 -13.93
C THR A 45 -2.79 14.95 -14.85
N GLN A 46 -2.25 13.87 -14.26
CA GLN A 46 -1.53 12.82 -15.00
C GLN A 46 -2.36 12.28 -16.17
N SER A 47 -3.67 12.08 -15.98
CA SER A 47 -4.56 11.54 -17.01
C SER A 47 -4.70 12.49 -18.21
N ILE A 48 -4.80 13.80 -17.98
CA ILE A 48 -4.87 14.81 -19.05
C ILE A 48 -3.57 14.83 -19.86
N ILE A 49 -2.42 14.84 -19.17
CA ILE A 49 -1.10 14.85 -19.82
C ILE A 49 -0.90 13.59 -20.67
N VAL A 50 -1.18 12.40 -20.10
CA VAL A 50 -1.08 11.13 -20.83
C VAL A 50 -2.01 11.11 -22.04
N LYS A 51 -3.26 11.58 -21.90
CA LYS A 51 -4.21 11.66 -23.01
C LYS A 51 -3.68 12.56 -24.12
N LYS A 52 -3.17 13.75 -23.78
CA LYS A 52 -2.64 14.73 -24.74
C LYS A 52 -1.40 14.21 -25.48
N ILE A 53 -0.46 13.57 -24.78
CA ILE A 53 0.75 13.00 -25.40
C ILE A 53 0.38 11.84 -26.36
N ASN A 54 -0.66 11.07 -26.04
CA ASN A 54 -1.09 9.95 -26.89
C ASN A 54 -2.05 10.35 -28.01
N SER A 55 -2.66 11.54 -27.97
CA SER A 55 -3.69 11.94 -28.94
C SER A 55 -3.15 12.43 -30.29
N SER A 56 -1.84 12.68 -30.42
CA SER A 56 -1.29 13.24 -31.66
C SER A 56 0.13 12.76 -31.96
N ALA A 57 0.39 12.46 -33.23
CA ALA A 57 1.70 12.07 -33.74
C ALA A 57 2.79 13.14 -33.49
N ARG A 58 2.40 14.42 -33.35
CA ARG A 58 3.32 15.53 -33.04
C ARG A 58 4.09 15.32 -31.72
N TYR A 59 3.53 14.56 -30.78
CA TYR A 59 4.16 14.26 -29.49
C TYR A 59 4.90 12.92 -29.49
N GLY A 60 4.99 12.24 -30.65
CA GLY A 60 5.60 10.91 -30.74
C GLY A 60 7.06 10.89 -30.31
N ARG A 61 7.84 11.93 -30.67
CA ARG A 61 9.25 12.05 -30.28
C ARG A 61 9.41 12.28 -28.78
N LEU A 62 8.67 13.23 -28.20
CA LEU A 62 8.60 13.47 -26.76
C LEU A 62 8.16 12.21 -25.99
N LYS A 63 7.15 11.48 -26.49
CA LYS A 63 6.69 10.21 -25.91
C LYS A 63 7.84 9.19 -25.85
N LYS A 64 8.56 8.99 -26.95
CA LYS A 64 9.71 8.08 -26.99
C LYS A 64 10.81 8.53 -26.02
N ALA A 65 11.11 9.83 -25.97
CA ALA A 65 12.10 10.39 -25.05
C ALA A 65 11.71 10.19 -23.58
N LEU A 66 10.43 10.34 -23.22
CA LEU A 66 9.92 10.04 -21.88
C LEU A 66 10.07 8.55 -21.53
N PHE A 67 9.88 7.63 -22.49
CA PHE A 67 10.14 6.21 -22.28
C PHE A 67 11.63 5.92 -22.06
N GLU A 68 12.53 6.52 -22.85
CA GLU A 68 13.97 6.42 -22.64
C GLU A 68 14.41 7.01 -21.30
N TYR A 69 13.82 8.13 -20.88
CA TYR A 69 14.08 8.70 -19.58
C TYR A 69 13.59 7.80 -18.43
N ASN A 70 12.38 7.25 -18.54
CA ASN A 70 11.82 6.31 -17.56
C ASN A 70 12.63 5.01 -17.42
N LYS A 71 13.29 4.57 -18.49
CA LYS A 71 14.20 3.41 -18.46
C LYS A 71 15.37 3.61 -17.50
N ILE A 72 15.89 4.83 -17.37
CA ILE A 72 16.91 5.18 -16.37
C ILE A 72 16.32 5.01 -14.97
N LEU A 73 15.20 5.67 -14.68
CA LEU A 73 14.55 5.64 -13.37
C LEU A 73 14.20 4.21 -12.93
N LYS A 74 13.65 3.41 -13.85
CA LYS A 74 13.35 1.99 -13.60
C LYS A 74 14.61 1.18 -13.31
N SER A 75 15.69 1.40 -14.05
CA SER A 75 16.94 0.66 -13.84
C SER A 75 17.54 1.00 -12.48
N THR A 76 17.59 2.29 -12.13
CA THR A 76 18.02 2.74 -10.79
C THR A 76 17.13 2.18 -9.69
N HIS A 77 15.82 2.17 -9.87
CA HIS A 77 14.89 1.61 -8.89
C HIS A 77 15.14 0.11 -8.64
N ILE A 78 15.32 -0.68 -9.70
CA ILE A 78 15.59 -2.11 -9.57
C ILE A 78 16.96 -2.35 -8.91
N LEU A 79 18.00 -1.59 -9.29
CA LEU A 79 19.32 -1.69 -8.67
C LEU A 79 19.26 -1.38 -7.17
N ASN A 80 18.57 -0.29 -6.79
CA ASN A 80 18.36 0.05 -5.38
C ASN A 80 17.59 -1.04 -4.63
N LEU A 81 16.61 -1.68 -5.28
CA LEU A 81 15.90 -2.82 -4.68
C LEU A 81 16.81 -4.04 -4.47
N ILE A 82 17.80 -4.26 -5.33
CA ILE A 82 18.75 -5.37 -5.21
C ILE A 82 19.75 -5.09 -4.09
N ASP A 83 20.31 -3.89 -4.06
CA ASP A 83 21.42 -3.53 -3.17
C ASP A 83 20.95 -3.16 -1.75
N ASN A 84 19.82 -2.46 -1.64
CA ASN A 84 19.35 -1.94 -0.35
C ASN A 84 18.23 -2.81 0.26
N MET A 85 18.59 -3.63 1.24
CA MET A 85 17.66 -4.49 1.97
C MET A 85 16.62 -3.70 2.76
N ALA A 86 17.00 -2.59 3.40
CA ALA A 86 16.08 -1.77 4.20
C ALA A 86 14.99 -1.14 3.32
N LEU A 87 15.39 -0.56 2.19
CA LEU A 87 14.47 -0.03 1.18
C LEU A 87 13.51 -1.10 0.67
N ARG A 88 14.05 -2.29 0.35
CA ARG A 88 13.25 -3.43 -0.10
C ARG A 88 12.22 -3.86 0.95
N LYS A 89 12.62 -3.96 2.23
CA LYS A 89 11.71 -4.28 3.34
C LYS A 89 10.62 -3.22 3.49
N ALA A 90 10.97 -1.94 3.44
CA ALA A 90 10.02 -0.83 3.53
C ALA A 90 8.98 -0.89 2.40
N ILE A 91 9.42 -1.07 1.14
CA ILE A 91 8.53 -1.19 -0.02
C ILE A 91 7.61 -2.41 0.10
N ARG A 92 8.15 -3.57 0.51
CA ARG A 92 7.33 -4.78 0.72
C ARG A 92 6.30 -4.57 1.82
N SER A 93 6.67 -3.93 2.93
CA SER A 93 5.76 -3.64 4.03
C SER A 93 4.60 -2.74 3.58
N ALA A 94 4.91 -1.64 2.88
CA ALA A 94 3.89 -0.76 2.31
C ALA A 94 2.95 -1.49 1.34
N ARG A 95 3.52 -2.31 0.44
CA ARG A 95 2.73 -3.12 -0.51
C ARG A 95 1.83 -4.13 0.21
N ASN A 96 2.38 -4.88 1.16
CA ASN A 96 1.64 -5.87 1.93
C ASN A 96 0.47 -5.22 2.68
N ARG A 97 0.64 -3.98 3.20
CA ARG A 97 -0.42 -3.22 3.83
C ARG A 97 -1.56 -2.91 2.85
N THR A 98 -1.24 -2.46 1.62
CA THR A 98 -2.23 -2.20 0.57
C THR A 98 -2.92 -3.48 0.11
N GLU A 99 -2.19 -4.57 -0.08
CA GLU A 99 -2.73 -5.87 -0.45
C GLU A 99 -3.67 -6.42 0.62
N ALA A 100 -3.27 -6.36 1.90
CA ALA A 100 -4.10 -6.74 3.04
C ALA A 100 -5.39 -5.91 3.10
N TYR A 101 -5.28 -4.59 2.88
CA TYR A 101 -6.47 -3.72 2.83
C TYR A 101 -7.43 -4.14 1.72
N HIS A 102 -6.91 -4.43 0.51
CA HIS A 102 -7.75 -4.89 -0.60
C HIS A 102 -8.36 -6.27 -0.35
N GLN A 103 -7.64 -7.19 0.30
CA GLN A 103 -8.17 -8.49 0.70
C GLN A 103 -9.32 -8.34 1.70
N LEU A 104 -9.15 -7.48 2.73
CA LEU A 104 -10.21 -7.15 3.68
C LEU A 104 -11.46 -6.59 2.98
N GLN A 105 -11.28 -5.60 2.10
CA GLN A 105 -12.39 -5.06 1.30
C GLN A 105 -13.08 -6.12 0.43
N GLY A 106 -12.28 -7.01 -0.17
CA GLY A 106 -12.79 -8.13 -0.96
C GLY A 106 -13.64 -9.09 -0.12
N LEU A 107 -13.21 -9.39 1.10
CA LEU A 107 -13.93 -10.24 2.04
C LEU A 107 -15.25 -9.60 2.47
N ILE A 108 -15.24 -8.33 2.88
CA ILE A 108 -16.46 -7.58 3.23
C ILE A 108 -17.47 -7.61 2.07
N ARG A 109 -17.00 -7.42 0.84
CA ARG A 109 -17.86 -7.46 -0.36
C ARG A 109 -18.47 -8.84 -0.60
N LYS A 110 -17.74 -9.93 -0.32
CA LYS A 110 -18.18 -11.32 -0.50
C LYS A 110 -19.28 -11.71 0.50
N VAL A 111 -19.13 -11.31 1.77
CA VAL A 111 -20.06 -11.65 2.87
C VAL A 111 -21.49 -11.22 2.55
N TYR A 112 -21.66 -10.06 1.91
CA TYR A 112 -22.97 -9.56 1.49
C TYR A 112 -23.44 -10.11 0.14
N ARG A 113 -23.01 -11.33 -0.28
CA ARG A 113 -23.45 -12.01 -1.51
C ARG A 113 -23.43 -11.14 -2.79
N GLY A 114 -22.56 -10.13 -2.85
CA GLY A 114 -22.58 -9.19 -3.97
C GLY A 114 -23.85 -8.32 -4.09
N VAL A 115 -24.60 -8.09 -2.99
CA VAL A 115 -25.68 -7.05 -2.91
C VAL A 115 -25.17 -5.68 -3.40
N PHE A 116 -23.87 -5.49 -3.28
CA PHE A 116 -23.07 -4.38 -3.78
C PHE A 116 -22.78 -4.36 -5.29
N LYS A 117 -23.33 -5.30 -6.07
CA LYS A 117 -23.33 -5.30 -7.54
C LYS A 117 -24.64 -4.68 -8.01
N GLY A 118 -24.73 -3.35 -7.98
CA GLY A 118 -25.82 -2.65 -8.63
C GLY A 118 -25.66 -2.69 -10.16
N LYS A 119 -26.77 -2.81 -10.90
CA LYS A 119 -26.78 -2.62 -12.36
C LYS A 119 -26.38 -1.19 -12.77
N LYS A 120 -26.49 -0.23 -11.86
CA LYS A 120 -26.15 1.19 -12.06
C LYS A 120 -24.81 1.56 -11.41
N ILE A 121 -24.02 2.38 -12.09
CA ILE A 121 -22.71 2.89 -11.63
C ILE A 121 -22.79 3.54 -10.25
N VAL A 122 -23.86 4.32 -9.97
CA VAL A 122 -24.08 5.01 -8.70
C VAL A 122 -24.13 4.02 -7.52
N ASN A 123 -24.86 2.91 -7.66
CA ASN A 123 -24.98 1.89 -6.62
C ASN A 123 -23.63 1.21 -6.34
N ASN A 124 -22.81 1.00 -7.36
CA ASN A 124 -21.46 0.46 -7.21
C ASN A 124 -20.51 1.43 -6.50
N ARG A 125 -20.69 2.75 -6.69
CA ARG A 125 -19.93 3.77 -5.95
C ARG A 125 -20.34 3.81 -4.48
N VAL A 126 -21.63 3.87 -4.19
CA VAL A 126 -22.15 3.83 -2.80
C VAL A 126 -21.67 2.57 -2.09
N SER A 127 -21.77 1.43 -2.77
CA SER A 127 -21.20 0.17 -2.30
C SER A 127 -19.71 0.27 -1.94
N ALA A 128 -18.90 0.81 -2.85
CA ALA A 128 -17.46 0.93 -2.63
C ALA A 128 -17.15 1.83 -1.44
N HIS A 129 -17.91 2.92 -1.26
CA HIS A 129 -17.79 3.79 -0.09
C HIS A 129 -18.21 3.08 1.20
N ALA A 130 -19.30 2.30 1.21
CA ALA A 130 -19.71 1.52 2.37
C ALA A 130 -18.66 0.47 2.77
N VAL A 131 -18.10 -0.27 1.80
CA VAL A 131 -17.02 -1.24 2.05
C VAL A 131 -15.78 -0.54 2.62
N ARG A 132 -15.42 0.63 2.09
CA ARG A 132 -14.31 1.45 2.61
C ARG A 132 -14.55 1.90 4.04
N LEU A 133 -15.78 2.35 4.35
CA LEU A 133 -16.16 2.77 5.70
C LEU A 133 -16.00 1.62 6.69
N VAL A 134 -16.60 0.47 6.40
CA VAL A 134 -16.52 -0.72 7.27
C VAL A 134 -15.07 -1.17 7.47
N ALA A 135 -14.27 -1.23 6.40
CA ALA A 135 -12.85 -1.58 6.51
C ALA A 135 -12.08 -0.59 7.40
N ASN A 136 -12.36 0.71 7.28
CA ASN A 136 -11.71 1.72 8.12
C ASN A 136 -12.17 1.64 9.59
N CYS A 137 -13.44 1.32 9.86
CA CYS A 137 -13.93 1.09 11.22
C CYS A 137 -13.23 -0.11 11.86
N ILE A 138 -13.03 -1.20 11.12
CA ILE A 138 -12.28 -2.38 11.59
C ILE A 138 -10.83 -2.00 11.93
N ILE A 139 -10.17 -1.25 11.05
CA ILE A 139 -8.77 -0.82 11.26
C ILE A 139 -8.67 0.11 12.47
N ALA A 140 -9.61 1.06 12.61
CA ALA A 140 -9.66 1.95 13.76
C ALA A 140 -9.87 1.18 15.06
N TYR A 141 -10.82 0.23 15.06
CA TYR A 141 -11.09 -0.66 16.19
C TYR A 141 -9.83 -1.44 16.61
N ASN A 142 -9.19 -2.13 15.66
CA ASN A 142 -7.96 -2.87 15.93
C ASN A 142 -6.84 -1.94 16.44
N GLY A 143 -6.69 -0.76 15.83
CA GLY A 143 -5.68 0.23 16.23
C GLY A 143 -5.88 0.73 17.65
N ILE A 144 -7.13 1.02 18.05
CA ILE A 144 -7.46 1.44 19.41
C ILE A 144 -7.07 0.34 20.41
N ILE A 145 -7.49 -0.90 20.16
CA ILE A 145 -7.18 -2.02 21.07
C ILE A 145 -5.68 -2.24 21.18
N LEU A 146 -4.98 -2.34 20.04
CA LEU A 146 -3.54 -2.57 20.02
C LEU A 146 -2.80 -1.44 20.74
N ASN A 147 -3.20 -0.18 20.54
CA ASN A 147 -2.60 0.96 21.23
C ASN A 147 -2.83 0.90 22.75
N THR A 148 -4.06 0.60 23.20
CA THR A 148 -4.33 0.48 24.64
C THR A 148 -3.52 -0.64 25.28
N ILE A 149 -3.36 -1.78 24.60
CA ILE A 149 -2.52 -2.88 25.11
C ILE A 149 -1.05 -2.46 25.14
N TYR A 150 -0.55 -1.81 24.09
CA TYR A 150 0.81 -1.28 24.04
C TYR A 150 1.12 -0.32 25.20
N GLU A 151 0.22 0.62 25.49
CA GLU A 151 0.36 1.54 26.63
C GLU A 151 0.40 0.81 27.98
N LYS A 152 -0.43 -0.24 28.15
CA LYS A 152 -0.37 -1.09 29.34
C LYS A 152 0.95 -1.85 29.44
N MET A 153 1.48 -2.36 28.33
CA MET A 153 2.77 -3.08 28.29
C MET A 153 3.92 -2.17 28.71
N LEU A 154 3.95 -0.93 28.22
CA LEU A 154 4.94 0.07 28.63
C LEU A 154 4.87 0.36 30.13
N LYS A 155 3.66 0.56 30.67
CA LYS A 155 3.45 0.80 32.11
C LYS A 155 3.86 -0.38 32.97
N ALA A 156 3.68 -1.60 32.46
CA ALA A 156 4.04 -2.83 33.17
C ALA A 156 5.53 -3.21 33.05
N GLY A 157 6.34 -2.45 32.31
CA GLY A 157 7.77 -2.72 32.16
C GLY A 157 8.08 -4.01 31.39
N VAL A 158 7.23 -4.37 30.41
CA VAL A 158 7.42 -5.57 29.58
C VAL A 158 8.73 -5.46 28.79
N SER A 159 9.44 -6.58 28.59
CA SER A 159 10.71 -6.61 27.86
C SER A 159 10.58 -6.05 26.44
N GLN A 160 11.63 -5.33 25.98
CA GLN A 160 11.65 -4.71 24.67
C GLN A 160 11.46 -5.71 23.51
N ASP A 161 11.97 -6.93 23.63
CA ASP A 161 11.82 -7.96 22.58
C ASP A 161 10.34 -8.31 22.31
N ILE A 162 9.53 -8.43 23.37
CA ILE A 162 8.09 -8.69 23.26
C ILE A 162 7.38 -7.47 22.67
N ILE A 163 7.79 -6.25 23.05
CA ILE A 163 7.24 -5.02 22.49
C ILE A 163 7.53 -4.95 20.97
N ASP A 164 8.76 -5.24 20.56
CA ASP A 164 9.20 -5.23 19.17
C ASP A 164 8.50 -6.29 18.31
N GLU A 165 8.05 -7.39 18.91
CA GLU A 165 7.20 -8.37 18.25
C GLU A 165 5.75 -7.88 18.17
N PHE A 166 5.21 -7.34 19.27
CA PHE A 166 3.84 -6.85 19.36
C PHE A 166 3.54 -5.73 18.35
N ILE A 167 4.45 -4.77 18.17
CA ILE A 167 4.27 -3.66 17.22
C ILE A 167 4.20 -4.12 15.75
N ARG A 168 4.57 -5.38 15.46
CA ARG A 168 4.46 -5.96 14.11
C ARG A 168 3.05 -6.44 13.78
N ILE A 169 2.16 -6.51 14.77
CA ILE A 169 0.76 -6.89 14.55
C ILE A 169 0.10 -5.81 13.70
N SER A 170 -0.36 -6.21 12.51
CA SER A 170 -1.01 -5.28 11.59
C SER A 170 -2.41 -4.91 12.09
N PRO A 171 -2.77 -3.62 12.21
CA PRO A 171 -4.14 -3.21 12.52
C PRO A 171 -5.13 -3.54 11.40
N ILE A 172 -4.64 -3.95 10.23
CA ILE A 172 -5.49 -4.41 9.12
C ILE A 172 -5.93 -5.86 9.33
N ALA A 173 -5.27 -6.64 10.19
CA ALA A 173 -5.59 -8.05 10.40
C ALA A 173 -7.09 -8.26 10.70
N TRP A 174 -7.66 -9.32 10.13
CA TRP A 174 -9.09 -9.62 10.24
C TRP A 174 -9.38 -11.09 10.56
N ALA A 175 -8.35 -11.91 10.78
CA ALA A 175 -8.50 -13.33 11.06
C ALA A 175 -9.31 -13.59 12.34
N HIS A 176 -9.23 -12.67 13.30
CA HIS A 176 -9.99 -12.70 14.57
C HIS A 176 -11.43 -12.18 14.44
N ILE A 177 -11.85 -11.71 13.27
CA ILE A 177 -13.19 -11.14 13.06
C ILE A 177 -14.05 -12.17 12.34
N ALA A 178 -15.11 -12.62 13.01
CA ALA A 178 -16.19 -13.32 12.35
C ALA A 178 -17.02 -12.30 11.56
N PHE A 179 -17.09 -12.44 10.23
CA PHE A 179 -17.92 -11.60 9.36
C PHE A 179 -19.31 -12.21 9.08
N THR A 180 -19.45 -13.51 9.34
CA THR A 180 -20.69 -14.27 9.09
C THR A 180 -21.11 -14.94 10.39
N GLY A 181 -22.41 -14.97 10.64
CA GLY A 181 -22.97 -15.63 11.81
C GLY A 181 -24.31 -15.01 12.19
N LYS A 182 -24.97 -15.61 13.18
CA LYS A 182 -26.11 -15.00 13.84
C LYS A 182 -25.59 -14.26 15.06
N TYR A 183 -25.70 -12.93 15.04
CA TYR A 183 -25.32 -12.09 16.17
C TYR A 183 -26.58 -11.67 16.93
N SER A 184 -26.57 -11.87 18.24
CA SER A 184 -27.56 -11.29 19.13
C SER A 184 -26.95 -10.04 19.76
N PHE A 185 -27.38 -8.88 19.32
CA PHE A 185 -26.93 -7.62 19.91
C PHE A 185 -27.72 -7.37 21.20
N LYS A 186 -27.02 -7.22 22.33
CA LYS A 186 -27.66 -6.69 23.54
C LYS A 186 -28.09 -5.24 23.26
N LYS A 187 -29.27 -4.84 23.75
CA LYS A 187 -29.65 -3.42 23.75
C LYS A 187 -28.56 -2.65 24.52
N SER A 188 -27.89 -1.75 23.84
CA SER A 188 -26.91 -0.81 24.37
C SER A 188 -27.46 0.59 24.20
N ASN A 189 -27.18 1.48 25.15
CA ASN A 189 -27.49 2.91 25.05
C ASN A 189 -26.56 3.65 24.06
N GLY A 190 -25.71 2.93 23.31
CA GLY A 190 -24.75 3.48 22.35
C GLY A 190 -23.31 3.46 22.85
N ASP A 191 -23.09 3.18 24.14
CA ASP A 191 -21.75 3.15 24.72
C ASP A 191 -21.02 1.85 24.34
N ILE A 192 -19.85 2.02 23.72
CA ILE A 192 -18.93 0.93 23.42
C ILE A 192 -17.91 0.86 24.56
N ASN A 193 -17.96 -0.19 25.37
CA ASN A 193 -16.99 -0.40 26.45
C ASN A 193 -15.66 -0.94 25.88
N ILE A 194 -14.80 -0.04 25.43
CA ILE A 194 -13.49 -0.36 24.87
C ILE A 194 -12.61 -1.11 25.90
N ALA A 195 -12.68 -0.74 27.18
CA ALA A 195 -11.87 -1.36 28.23
C ALA A 195 -12.15 -2.86 28.37
N ALA A 196 -13.43 -3.25 28.40
CA ALA A 196 -13.81 -4.66 28.46
C ALA A 196 -13.37 -5.45 27.21
N MET A 197 -13.40 -4.83 26.03
CA MET A 197 -12.92 -5.46 24.79
C MET A 197 -11.40 -5.64 24.82
N VAL A 198 -10.67 -4.65 25.33
CA VAL A 198 -9.21 -4.73 25.51
C VAL A 198 -8.85 -5.85 26.48
N GLU A 199 -9.53 -5.97 27.61
CA GLU A 199 -9.27 -7.03 28.59
C GLU A 199 -9.42 -8.43 27.99
N GLU A 200 -10.49 -8.65 27.22
CA GLU A 200 -10.74 -9.97 26.61
C GLU A 200 -9.69 -10.32 25.57
N LEU A 201 -9.25 -9.35 24.78
CA LEU A 201 -8.22 -9.53 23.76
C LEU A 201 -6.83 -9.68 24.40
N GLU A 202 -6.57 -8.95 25.48
CA GLU A 202 -5.35 -9.04 26.28
C GLU A 202 -5.18 -10.43 26.91
N LYS A 203 -6.26 -11.06 27.41
CA LYS A 203 -6.21 -12.46 27.90
C LYS A 203 -5.71 -13.42 26.83
N HIS A 204 -6.21 -13.32 25.61
CA HIS A 204 -5.80 -14.17 24.50
C HIS A 204 -4.36 -13.90 24.07
N LEU A 205 -3.95 -12.62 24.00
CA LEU A 205 -2.59 -12.25 23.64
C LEU A 205 -1.55 -12.67 24.69
N ARG A 206 -1.90 -12.60 25.98
CA ARG A 206 -1.03 -13.05 27.07
C ARG A 206 -0.64 -14.53 26.92
N GLN A 207 -1.55 -15.38 26.46
CA GLN A 207 -1.26 -16.79 26.21
C GLN A 207 -0.22 -17.03 25.11
N HIS A 208 -0.03 -16.07 24.19
CA HIS A 208 0.90 -16.21 23.05
C HIS A 208 2.22 -15.47 23.26
N PHE A 209 2.17 -14.26 23.82
CA PHE A 209 3.35 -13.40 24.01
C PHE A 209 4.00 -13.55 25.39
N TRP A 210 3.24 -13.86 26.43
CA TRP A 210 3.74 -14.06 27.79
C TRP A 210 3.73 -15.56 28.12
N LYS A 211 4.65 -16.33 27.53
CA LYS A 211 5.02 -17.61 28.15
C LYS A 211 5.72 -17.28 29.46
N VAL A 212 4.96 -17.35 30.55
CA VAL A 212 5.53 -17.43 31.90
C VAL A 212 6.34 -18.72 31.91
N THR A 213 7.66 -18.58 32.07
CA THR A 213 8.54 -19.70 32.41
C THR A 213 8.27 -20.10 33.85
#